data_AF-A0A3A9ZQD8-F1
#
_entry.id   AF-A0A3A9ZQD8-F1
#
_cell.length_a   1.000
_cell.length_b   1.000
_cell.length_c   1.000
_cell.angle_alpha   90.00
_cell.angle_beta   90.00
_cell.angle_gamma   90.00
#
_symmetry.space_group_name_H-M   'P 1'
#
loop_
_entity.id
_entity.type
_entity.pdbx_description
1 polymer ?
#
loop_
_entity_poly.entity_id
_entity_poly.type
_entity_poly.pdbx_seq_one_letter_code
_entity_poly.pdbx_strand_id
1 'polypeptide(L)'
;MRRKGSDLVPDVNGWHCAFRTPDYPDLACSYTVDWAYAGMLDERNVRSLEEMSVDVVEVSFDDDSDEPLNVFSDYDLLLSFHDTVDLDWEEIAERSALDERRGLAITQSTVLEDLLGDVILQLERPDDPETRRSELDQWMIGKRLNRVESLLASSAPPDADRSFPREELWAAVRRRNELAHGNITRVISEAYPRADGPGKTQRVEWHLVDRRTHGSQLITMAGLREDVYAAIAAYTSLLRWAAANTGDYRS
;
A
#
# COMPACT_ATOMS: atom_id res chain seq x y z
N MET A 1 16.87 39.30 -29.98
CA MET A 1 15.60 39.33 -29.19
C MET A 1 15.94 39.73 -27.76
N ARG A 2 15.42 40.86 -27.29
CA ARG A 2 15.61 41.34 -25.91
C ARG A 2 14.89 40.37 -24.95
N ARG A 3 15.60 39.79 -23.98
CA ARG A 3 14.99 39.12 -22.83
C ARG A 3 14.21 40.18 -22.06
N LYS A 4 12.89 40.01 -21.92
CA LYS A 4 12.07 40.80 -20.99
C LYS A 4 12.54 40.47 -19.57
N GLY A 5 12.74 41.50 -18.76
CA GLY A 5 13.04 41.36 -17.34
C GLY A 5 11.89 40.67 -16.61
N SER A 6 12.26 39.82 -15.65
CA SER A 6 11.37 39.20 -14.68
C SER A 6 11.10 40.18 -13.54
N ASP A 7 10.16 41.09 -13.74
CA ASP A 7 9.72 41.99 -12.68
C ASP A 7 8.72 41.26 -11.78
N LEU A 8 9.00 41.22 -10.48
CA LEU A 8 8.06 40.80 -9.46
C LEU A 8 6.95 41.86 -9.35
N VAL A 9 5.71 41.48 -9.63
CA VAL A 9 4.55 42.39 -9.50
C VAL A 9 3.83 42.06 -8.19
N PRO A 10 3.76 43.00 -7.23
CA PRO A 10 2.97 42.79 -6.00
C PRO A 10 1.48 42.81 -6.33
N ASP A 11 0.72 41.83 -5.82
CA ASP A 11 -0.74 41.78 -5.88
C ASP A 11 -1.33 41.73 -4.46
N VAL A 12 -2.63 42.04 -4.35
CA VAL A 12 -3.40 42.20 -3.10
C VAL A 12 -3.46 40.91 -2.26
N ASN A 13 -3.01 39.77 -2.81
CA ASN A 13 -2.96 38.45 -2.14
C ASN A 13 -1.54 37.88 -1.94
N GLY A 14 -0.46 38.65 -2.22
CA GLY A 14 0.93 38.21 -2.04
C GLY A 14 1.80 38.29 -3.31
N TRP A 15 2.99 37.70 -3.26
CA TRP A 15 3.94 37.63 -4.39
C TRP A 15 3.67 36.39 -5.25
N HIS A 16 3.53 36.56 -6.58
CA HIS A 16 3.42 35.45 -7.53
C HIS A 16 4.72 35.27 -8.34
N CYS A 17 5.25 34.04 -8.39
CA CYS A 17 6.38 33.66 -9.26
C CYS A 17 5.89 33.31 -10.68
N ALA A 18 6.59 33.81 -11.70
CA ALA A 18 6.24 33.64 -13.11
C ALA A 18 6.90 32.42 -13.80
N PHE A 19 7.27 31.38 -13.05
CA PHE A 19 7.77 30.12 -13.63
C PHE A 19 6.73 29.02 -13.44
N ARG A 20 6.03 28.68 -14.52
CA ARG A 20 5.15 27.51 -14.62
C ARG A 20 5.83 26.52 -15.57
N THR A 21 6.16 25.32 -15.11
CA THR A 21 6.36 24.16 -16.00
C THR A 21 5.08 23.32 -16.01
N PRO A 22 4.71 22.68 -17.13
CA PRO A 22 3.44 21.96 -17.27
C PRO A 22 3.29 20.77 -16.33
N ASP A 23 4.41 20.18 -15.91
CA ASP A 23 4.45 18.89 -15.22
C ASP A 23 4.40 19.02 -13.69
N TYR A 24 4.61 20.22 -13.14
CA TYR A 24 4.60 20.48 -11.70
C TYR A 24 4.05 21.87 -11.38
N PRO A 25 2.71 22.04 -11.37
CA PRO A 25 2.08 23.33 -11.10
C PRO A 25 2.34 23.85 -9.66
N ASP A 26 2.74 22.97 -8.74
CA ASP A 26 2.83 23.26 -7.30
C ASP A 26 4.26 23.21 -6.73
N LEU A 27 5.31 22.97 -7.54
CA LEU A 27 6.71 22.93 -7.07
C LEU A 27 7.33 24.33 -6.80
N ALA A 28 6.50 25.34 -6.58
CA ALA A 28 6.94 26.72 -6.46
C ALA A 28 7.16 27.09 -4.98
N CYS A 29 8.38 26.93 -4.47
CA CYS A 29 9.07 27.91 -3.60
C CYS A 29 10.50 27.53 -3.15
N SER A 30 11.18 26.53 -3.72
CA SER A 30 12.54 26.15 -3.27
C SER A 30 13.67 27.14 -3.59
N TYR A 31 13.38 28.26 -4.27
CA TYR A 31 14.41 29.23 -4.72
C TYR A 31 14.31 30.61 -4.03
N THR A 32 13.41 30.83 -3.08
CA THR A 32 13.25 32.16 -2.44
C THR A 32 14.36 32.50 -1.44
N VAL A 33 15.07 31.51 -0.92
CA VAL A 33 16.13 31.72 0.09
C VAL A 33 17.41 32.27 -0.56
N ASP A 34 17.77 31.81 -1.77
CA ASP A 34 18.98 32.27 -2.47
C ASP A 34 18.92 33.77 -2.87
N TRP A 35 17.72 34.31 -3.06
CA TRP A 35 17.51 35.73 -3.38
C TRP A 35 17.51 36.61 -2.12
N ALA A 36 17.14 36.06 -0.97
CA ALA A 36 17.22 36.73 0.33
C ALA A 36 18.67 36.98 0.75
N TYR A 37 19.58 36.02 0.50
CA TYR A 37 21.00 36.15 0.79
C TYR A 37 21.77 37.09 -0.15
N ALA A 38 21.15 37.56 -1.24
CA ALA A 38 21.72 38.58 -2.13
C ALA A 38 21.56 40.03 -1.62
N GLY A 39 21.03 40.23 -0.39
CA GLY A 39 20.94 41.54 0.26
C GLY A 39 19.76 42.41 -0.18
N MET A 40 18.75 41.82 -0.83
CA MET A 40 17.58 42.56 -1.37
C MET A 40 16.36 42.60 -0.44
N LEU A 41 16.41 41.95 0.73
CA LEU A 41 15.32 41.87 1.70
C LEU A 41 15.81 42.16 3.12
N ASP A 42 14.98 42.82 3.95
CA ASP A 42 15.28 43.01 5.37
C ASP A 42 15.10 41.71 6.18
N GLU A 43 15.76 41.59 7.33
CA GLU A 43 15.77 40.39 8.17
C GLU A 43 14.36 39.93 8.60
N ARG A 44 13.39 40.84 8.70
CA ARG A 44 12.02 40.52 9.11
C ARG A 44 11.25 39.86 7.96
N ASN A 45 11.46 40.33 6.74
CA ASN A 45 10.88 39.74 5.54
C ASN A 45 11.54 38.41 5.18
N VAL A 46 12.85 38.27 5.41
CA VAL A 46 13.55 36.98 5.27
C VAL A 46 12.98 35.96 6.24
N ARG A 47 12.82 36.30 7.52
CA ARG A 47 12.24 35.40 8.53
C ARG A 47 10.79 34.99 8.20
N SER A 48 9.98 35.93 7.73
CA SER A 48 8.61 35.62 7.30
C SER A 48 8.57 34.71 6.07
N LEU A 49 9.53 34.83 5.15
CA LEU A 49 9.64 33.95 3.98
C LEU A 49 10.15 32.57 4.35
N GLU A 50 11.10 32.46 5.29
CA GLU A 50 11.56 31.18 5.86
C GLU A 50 10.41 30.45 6.57
N GLU A 51 9.58 31.15 7.35
CA GLU A 51 8.39 30.59 7.99
C GLU A 51 7.31 30.12 7.00
N MET A 52 7.25 30.74 5.82
CA MET A 52 6.33 30.37 4.73
C MET A 52 6.93 29.38 3.74
N SER A 53 8.25 29.15 3.80
CA SER A 53 8.95 28.25 2.89
C SER A 53 8.52 26.81 3.14
N VAL A 54 8.27 26.10 2.04
CA VAL A 54 8.12 24.65 2.04
C VAL A 54 9.38 24.14 1.36
N ASP A 55 10.25 23.50 2.13
CA ASP A 55 11.43 22.83 1.60
C ASP A 55 11.46 21.41 2.15
N VAL A 56 12.03 20.52 1.35
CA VAL A 56 12.16 19.08 1.58
C VAL A 56 10.86 18.32 1.33
N VAL A 57 10.94 17.45 0.31
CA VAL A 57 10.01 16.35 0.10
C VAL A 57 10.67 15.14 0.75
N GLU A 58 10.17 14.74 1.91
CA GLU A 58 10.59 13.49 2.54
C GLU A 58 9.84 12.32 1.92
N VAL A 59 10.50 11.19 1.70
CA VAL A 59 9.80 10.02 1.17
C VAL A 59 9.34 9.09 2.29
N SER A 60 8.10 8.61 2.21
CA SER A 60 7.50 7.80 3.26
C SER A 60 7.87 6.31 3.21
N PHE A 61 9.09 5.97 3.60
CA PHE A 61 9.36 4.65 4.18
C PHE A 61 9.24 4.81 5.70
N ASP A 62 8.19 4.24 6.28
CA ASP A 62 7.83 4.39 7.70
C ASP A 62 8.28 3.19 8.55
N ASP A 63 9.29 2.46 8.08
CA ASP A 63 9.67 1.18 8.64
C ASP A 63 11.09 1.19 9.19
N ASP A 64 11.20 1.39 10.51
CA ASP A 64 12.47 1.31 11.26
C ASP A 64 12.90 -0.15 11.52
N SER A 65 12.31 -1.12 10.84
CA SER A 65 12.64 -2.53 10.98
C SER A 65 13.98 -2.88 10.34
N ASP A 66 14.72 -3.78 10.97
CA ASP A 66 15.92 -4.40 10.41
C ASP A 66 15.61 -5.41 9.28
N GLU A 67 14.33 -5.67 8.98
CA GLU A 67 13.96 -6.54 7.85
C GLU A 67 14.29 -5.90 6.49
N PRO A 68 14.74 -6.70 5.51
CA PRO A 68 14.98 -6.20 4.16
C PRO A 68 13.73 -5.53 3.55
N LEU A 69 13.93 -4.38 2.91
CA LEU A 69 12.89 -3.68 2.14
C LEU A 69 12.45 -4.49 0.91
N ASN A 70 13.43 -5.05 0.18
CA ASN A 70 13.18 -5.93 -0.96
C ASN A 70 12.89 -7.34 -0.45
N VAL A 71 11.82 -7.94 -0.98
CA VAL A 71 11.40 -9.30 -0.62
C VAL A 71 12.06 -10.31 -1.55
N PHE A 72 12.30 -9.91 -2.80
CA PHE A 72 12.99 -10.71 -3.79
C PHE A 72 14.42 -10.22 -3.96
N SER A 73 15.34 -11.11 -4.35
CA SER A 73 16.72 -10.68 -4.55
C SER A 73 16.84 -9.79 -5.79
N ASP A 74 17.86 -8.94 -5.84
CA ASP A 74 18.18 -8.12 -7.03
C ASP A 74 18.37 -8.97 -8.31
N TYR A 75 18.60 -10.28 -8.16
CA TYR A 75 18.72 -11.25 -9.26
C TYR A 75 17.39 -11.86 -9.71
N ASP A 76 16.35 -11.82 -8.87
CA ASP A 76 15.00 -12.29 -9.20
C ASP A 76 14.22 -11.23 -10.02
N LEU A 77 14.64 -9.96 -9.93
CA LEU A 77 14.24 -8.87 -10.81
C LEU A 77 14.91 -9.03 -12.18
N LEU A 78 14.32 -9.85 -13.05
CA LEU A 78 14.63 -9.81 -14.47
C LEU A 78 14.18 -8.46 -15.05
N LEU A 79 15.13 -7.52 -15.05
CA LEU A 79 15.04 -6.19 -15.63
C LEU A 79 14.52 -6.24 -17.06
N SER A 80 13.30 -5.74 -17.27
CA SER A 80 13.02 -4.96 -18.46
C SER A 80 13.05 -3.50 -18.05
N PHE A 81 14.04 -2.73 -18.51
CA PHE A 81 13.97 -1.30 -18.88
C PHE A 81 15.41 -0.76 -18.93
N HIS A 82 16.13 -1.11 -20.00
CA HIS A 82 17.22 -0.29 -20.51
C HIS A 82 16.62 0.77 -21.42
N ASP A 83 16.09 1.85 -20.84
CA ASP A 83 15.91 3.09 -21.58
C ASP A 83 16.38 4.24 -20.68
N THR A 84 17.48 4.86 -21.08
CA THR A 84 18.03 6.09 -20.50
C THR A 84 17.11 7.26 -20.84
N VAL A 85 16.03 7.39 -20.09
CA VAL A 85 15.20 8.60 -19.97
C VAL A 85 15.45 9.17 -18.58
N ASP A 86 15.24 10.47 -18.35
CA ASP A 86 15.26 11.14 -17.03
C ASP A 86 14.21 10.52 -16.10
N LEU A 87 14.47 9.30 -15.64
CA LEU A 87 13.66 8.54 -14.71
C LEU A 87 14.11 8.89 -13.30
N ASP A 88 13.14 9.20 -12.44
CA ASP A 88 13.34 9.30 -11.01
C ASP A 88 13.59 7.88 -10.45
N TRP A 89 14.87 7.48 -10.42
CA TRP A 89 15.29 6.16 -9.96
C TRP A 89 14.92 5.90 -8.49
N GLU A 90 14.76 6.96 -7.70
CA GLU A 90 14.27 6.88 -6.33
C GLU A 90 12.81 6.41 -6.35
N GLU A 91 11.92 7.10 -7.08
CA GLU A 91 10.51 6.67 -7.24
C GLU A 91 10.40 5.21 -7.73
N ILE A 92 11.21 4.82 -8.72
CA ILE A 92 11.19 3.45 -9.26
C ILE A 92 11.57 2.43 -8.19
N ALA A 93 12.63 2.68 -7.43
CA ALA A 93 13.08 1.77 -6.38
C ALA A 93 12.00 1.61 -5.30
N GLU A 94 11.39 2.71 -4.88
CA GLU A 94 10.37 2.73 -3.83
C GLU A 94 9.09 2.01 -4.23
N ARG A 95 8.60 2.32 -5.43
CA ARG A 95 7.42 1.67 -5.98
C ARG A 95 7.65 0.18 -6.12
N SER A 96 8.85 -0.22 -6.55
CA SER A 96 9.23 -1.63 -6.69
C SER A 96 9.18 -2.34 -5.34
N ALA A 97 9.80 -1.78 -4.29
CA ALA A 97 9.75 -2.35 -2.94
C ALA A 97 8.32 -2.51 -2.41
N LEU A 98 7.47 -1.50 -2.60
CA LEU A 98 6.05 -1.56 -2.23
C LEU A 98 5.28 -2.63 -3.00
N ASP A 99 5.46 -2.70 -4.32
CA ASP A 99 4.79 -3.70 -5.16
C ASP A 99 5.26 -5.13 -4.84
N GLU A 100 6.54 -5.34 -4.51
CA GLU A 100 7.06 -6.64 -4.04
C GLU A 100 6.41 -7.08 -2.73
N ARG A 101 6.38 -6.20 -1.71
CA ARG A 101 5.82 -6.52 -0.40
C ARG A 101 4.30 -6.71 -0.46
N ARG A 102 3.62 -5.89 -1.27
CA ARG A 102 2.20 -6.08 -1.63
C ARG A 102 1.99 -7.43 -2.29
N GLY A 103 2.84 -7.81 -3.26
CA GLY A 103 2.80 -9.10 -3.93
C GLY A 103 2.96 -10.27 -2.95
N LEU A 104 3.85 -10.13 -1.96
CA LEU A 104 4.01 -11.12 -0.89
C LEU A 104 2.73 -11.26 -0.05
N ALA A 105 2.13 -10.15 0.40
CA ALA A 105 0.89 -10.18 1.19
C ALA A 105 -0.27 -10.87 0.43
N ILE A 106 -0.41 -10.58 -0.87
CA ILE A 106 -1.38 -11.24 -1.75
C ILE A 106 -1.08 -12.74 -1.88
N THR A 107 0.19 -13.10 -2.05
CA THR A 107 0.61 -14.50 -2.22
C THR A 107 0.34 -15.30 -0.94
N GLN A 108 0.67 -14.76 0.24
CA GLN A 108 0.37 -15.42 1.52
C GLN A 108 -1.13 -15.66 1.71
N SER A 109 -1.95 -14.69 1.32
CA SER A 109 -3.41 -14.85 1.35
C SER A 109 -3.90 -15.88 0.33
N THR A 110 -3.17 -16.13 -0.77
CA THR A 110 -3.53 -17.18 -1.74
C THR A 110 -3.35 -18.58 -1.15
N VAL A 111 -2.44 -18.78 -0.20
CA VAL A 111 -2.26 -20.08 0.49
C VAL A 111 -3.52 -20.48 1.28
N LEU A 112 -4.33 -19.51 1.72
CA LEU A 112 -5.64 -19.79 2.33
C LEU A 112 -6.59 -20.49 1.36
N GLU A 113 -6.46 -20.27 0.05
CA GLU A 113 -7.31 -20.88 -0.96
C GLU A 113 -7.18 -22.40 -0.97
N ASP A 114 -5.96 -22.90 -0.89
CA ASP A 114 -5.66 -24.34 -0.88
C ASP A 114 -6.25 -25.00 0.36
N LEU A 115 -6.03 -24.40 1.54
CA LEU A 115 -6.52 -24.90 2.82
C LEU A 115 -8.05 -24.83 2.90
N LEU A 116 -8.67 -23.76 2.40
CA LEU A 116 -10.13 -23.69 2.28
C LEU A 116 -10.65 -24.77 1.32
N GLY A 117 -9.94 -25.06 0.24
CA GLY A 117 -10.25 -26.16 -0.66
C GLY A 117 -10.25 -27.51 0.08
N ASP A 118 -9.24 -27.77 0.90
CA ASP A 118 -9.14 -28.99 1.71
C ASP A 118 -10.29 -29.09 2.72
N VAL A 119 -10.63 -27.98 3.39
CA VAL A 119 -11.76 -27.92 4.32
C VAL A 119 -13.09 -28.21 3.59
N ILE A 120 -13.30 -27.67 2.38
CA ILE A 120 -14.50 -27.96 1.59
C ILE A 120 -14.58 -29.45 1.26
N LEU A 121 -13.49 -30.05 0.77
CA LEU A 121 -13.47 -31.48 0.44
C LEU A 121 -13.77 -32.36 1.65
N GLN A 122 -13.27 -31.97 2.83
CA GLN A 122 -13.52 -32.70 4.08
C GLN A 122 -14.98 -32.60 4.54
N LEU A 123 -15.58 -31.42 4.42
CA LEU A 123 -16.99 -31.20 4.79
C LEU A 123 -17.96 -31.84 3.79
N GLU A 124 -17.67 -31.76 2.49
CA GLU A 124 -18.54 -32.30 1.43
C GLU A 124 -18.44 -33.82 1.29
N ARG A 125 -17.25 -34.39 1.51
CA ARG A 125 -16.95 -35.82 1.26
C ARG A 125 -17.44 -36.29 -0.12
N PRO A 126 -17.02 -35.65 -1.22
CA PRO A 126 -17.47 -36.02 -2.55
C PRO A 126 -17.00 -37.45 -2.90
N ASP A 127 -17.81 -38.16 -3.69
CA ASP A 127 -17.43 -39.49 -4.21
C ASP A 127 -16.18 -39.44 -5.11
N ASP A 128 -15.95 -38.30 -5.76
CA ASP A 128 -14.76 -38.01 -6.57
C ASP A 128 -14.06 -36.73 -6.07
N PRO A 129 -13.09 -36.86 -5.14
CA PRO A 129 -12.38 -35.72 -4.58
C PRO A 129 -11.41 -35.05 -5.57
N GLU A 130 -10.90 -35.76 -6.58
CA GLU A 130 -9.93 -35.21 -7.53
C GLU A 130 -10.61 -34.25 -8.51
N THR A 131 -11.74 -34.66 -9.09
CA THR A 131 -12.55 -33.78 -9.95
C THR A 131 -13.00 -32.56 -9.14
N ARG A 132 -13.45 -32.78 -7.90
CA ARG A 132 -13.88 -31.68 -7.04
C ARG A 132 -12.75 -30.71 -6.69
N ARG A 133 -11.53 -31.19 -6.44
CA ARG A 133 -10.35 -30.35 -6.24
C ARG A 133 -10.10 -29.47 -7.46
N SER A 134 -10.14 -30.04 -8.67
CA SER A 134 -9.93 -29.28 -9.90
C SER A 134 -10.98 -28.17 -10.12
N GLU A 135 -12.24 -28.41 -9.73
CA GLU A 135 -13.27 -27.37 -9.74
C GLU A 135 -12.97 -26.27 -8.70
N LEU A 136 -12.54 -26.67 -7.50
CA LEU A 136 -12.21 -25.74 -6.43
C LEU A 136 -11.02 -24.87 -6.79
N ASP A 137 -10.01 -25.38 -7.50
CA ASP A 137 -8.83 -24.61 -7.93
C ASP A 137 -9.20 -23.42 -8.84
N GLN A 138 -10.33 -23.48 -9.53
CA GLN A 138 -10.84 -22.39 -10.37
C GLN A 138 -11.60 -21.31 -9.58
N TRP A 139 -11.87 -21.54 -8.30
CA TRP A 139 -12.61 -20.59 -7.48
C TRP A 139 -11.66 -19.52 -6.94
N MET A 140 -12.21 -18.39 -6.51
CA MET A 140 -11.44 -17.38 -5.77
C MET A 140 -11.68 -17.59 -4.27
N ILE A 141 -10.75 -17.14 -3.42
CA ILE A 141 -10.84 -17.26 -1.95
C ILE A 141 -12.22 -16.95 -1.38
N GLY A 142 -12.88 -15.86 -1.79
CA GLY A 142 -14.19 -15.46 -1.28
C GLY A 142 -15.31 -16.46 -1.63
N LYS A 143 -15.24 -17.10 -2.80
CA LYS A 143 -16.22 -18.14 -3.19
C LYS A 143 -16.01 -19.40 -2.36
N ARG A 144 -14.76 -19.77 -2.09
CA ARG A 144 -14.43 -20.92 -1.22
C ARG A 144 -14.91 -20.66 0.21
N LEU A 145 -14.64 -19.49 0.78
CA LEU A 145 -15.05 -19.13 2.14
C LEU A 145 -16.58 -19.15 2.30
N ASN A 146 -17.33 -18.55 1.36
CA ASN A 146 -18.79 -18.63 1.34
C ASN A 146 -19.30 -20.08 1.31
N ARG A 147 -18.61 -20.96 0.57
CA ARG A 147 -18.98 -22.37 0.50
C ARG A 147 -18.77 -23.08 1.83
N VAL A 148 -17.63 -22.85 2.50
CA VAL A 148 -17.38 -23.39 3.85
C VAL A 148 -18.47 -22.94 4.82
N GLU A 149 -18.79 -21.65 4.87
CA GLU A 149 -19.84 -21.14 5.77
C GLU A 149 -21.21 -21.77 5.48
N SER A 150 -21.55 -21.96 4.21
CA SER A 150 -22.79 -22.63 3.81
C SER A 150 -22.83 -24.10 4.26
N LEU A 151 -21.70 -24.80 4.19
CA LEU A 151 -21.57 -26.19 4.64
C LEU A 151 -21.67 -26.29 6.17
N LEU A 152 -21.02 -25.39 6.89
CA LEU A 152 -21.09 -25.32 8.34
C LEU A 152 -22.52 -25.08 8.83
N ALA A 153 -23.23 -24.12 8.22
CA ALA A 153 -24.61 -23.81 8.58
C ALA A 153 -25.61 -24.94 8.29
N SER A 154 -25.33 -25.79 7.29
CA SER A 154 -26.26 -26.82 6.83
C SER A 154 -25.99 -28.21 7.39
N SER A 155 -24.74 -28.52 7.73
CA SER A 155 -24.32 -29.92 7.94
C SER A 155 -23.31 -30.14 9.07
N ALA A 156 -22.69 -29.08 9.61
CA ALA A 156 -21.69 -29.26 10.67
C ALA A 156 -22.31 -29.32 12.08
N PRO A 157 -21.64 -30.00 13.03
CA PRO A 157 -21.93 -29.89 14.45
C PRO A 157 -21.93 -28.42 14.89
N PRO A 158 -22.86 -28.01 15.78
CA PRO A 158 -22.98 -26.62 16.23
C PRO A 158 -21.68 -26.03 16.80
N ASP A 159 -20.83 -26.86 17.42
CA ASP A 159 -19.57 -26.41 18.01
C ASP A 159 -18.52 -26.06 16.95
N ALA A 160 -18.45 -26.84 15.86
CA ALA A 160 -17.56 -26.56 14.73
C ALA A 160 -17.95 -25.25 14.02
N ASP A 161 -19.26 -25.03 13.84
CA ASP A 161 -19.80 -23.79 13.26
C ASP A 161 -19.49 -22.58 14.16
N ARG A 162 -19.68 -22.69 15.47
CA ARG A 162 -19.41 -21.59 16.41
C ARG A 162 -17.93 -21.22 16.53
N SER A 163 -17.03 -22.19 16.46
CA SER A 163 -15.59 -21.96 16.62
C SER A 163 -14.87 -21.56 15.34
N PHE A 164 -15.56 -21.51 14.19
CA PHE A 164 -14.94 -21.18 12.90
C PHE A 164 -14.49 -19.70 12.84
N PRO A 165 -13.23 -19.40 12.46
CA PRO A 165 -12.65 -18.05 12.53
C PRO A 165 -13.11 -17.13 11.38
N ARG A 166 -14.42 -16.88 11.26
CA ARG A 166 -15.03 -16.13 10.14
C ARG A 166 -14.47 -14.72 9.99
N GLU A 167 -14.44 -13.97 11.09
CA GLU A 167 -14.08 -12.56 11.06
C GLU A 167 -12.65 -12.35 10.55
N GLU A 168 -11.72 -13.14 11.07
CA GLU A 168 -10.31 -13.13 10.69
C GLU A 168 -10.11 -13.51 9.23
N LEU A 169 -10.76 -14.59 8.76
CA LEU A 169 -10.68 -15.02 7.36
C LEU A 169 -11.27 -13.99 6.41
N TRP A 170 -12.43 -13.42 6.73
CA TRP A 170 -13.03 -12.37 5.91
C TRP A 170 -12.22 -11.08 5.91
N ALA A 171 -11.56 -10.73 7.02
CA ALA A 171 -10.65 -9.60 7.08
C ALA A 171 -9.47 -9.80 6.12
N ALA A 172 -8.83 -10.98 6.15
CA ALA A 172 -7.76 -11.33 5.22
C ALA A 172 -8.22 -11.29 3.75
N VAL A 173 -9.41 -11.84 3.45
CA VAL A 173 -10.00 -11.80 2.09
C VAL A 173 -10.25 -10.39 1.60
N ARG A 174 -10.85 -9.52 2.43
CA ARG A 174 -11.12 -8.12 2.07
C ARG A 174 -9.81 -7.41 1.79
N ARG A 175 -8.85 -7.52 2.71
CA ARG A 175 -7.56 -6.84 2.59
C ARG A 175 -6.78 -7.31 1.37
N ARG A 176 -6.74 -8.62 1.10
CA ARG A 176 -6.14 -9.18 -0.12
C ARG A 176 -6.78 -8.61 -1.39
N ASN A 177 -8.10 -8.43 -1.42
CA ASN A 177 -8.78 -7.87 -2.59
C ASN A 177 -8.51 -6.38 -2.78
N GLU A 178 -8.44 -5.62 -1.69
CA GLU A 178 -7.98 -4.22 -1.72
C GLU A 178 -6.59 -4.13 -2.31
N LEU A 179 -5.65 -4.92 -1.78
CA LEU A 179 -4.27 -4.97 -2.27
C LEU A 179 -4.20 -5.44 -3.73
N ALA A 180 -4.94 -6.48 -4.15
CA ALA A 180 -4.84 -7.02 -5.51
C ALA A 180 -5.47 -6.10 -6.58
N HIS A 181 -6.47 -5.31 -6.22
CA HIS A 181 -7.26 -4.52 -7.19
C HIS A 181 -7.07 -3.00 -7.06
N GLY A 182 -6.49 -2.54 -5.95
CA GLY A 182 -6.18 -1.14 -5.73
C GLY A 182 -5.05 -0.65 -6.65
N ASN A 183 -5.11 0.62 -7.00
CA ASN A 183 -4.04 1.30 -7.72
C ASN A 183 -3.12 1.99 -6.71
N ILE A 184 -1.81 1.81 -6.84
CA ILE A 184 -0.84 2.58 -6.07
C ILE A 184 -0.63 3.91 -6.78
N THR A 185 -0.80 5.01 -6.04
CA THR A 185 -0.63 6.38 -6.53
C THR A 185 0.23 7.17 -5.57
N ARG A 186 1.18 7.93 -6.11
CA ARG A 186 2.01 8.87 -5.37
C ARG A 186 1.22 10.16 -5.12
N VAL A 187 1.19 10.65 -3.88
CA VAL A 187 0.49 11.86 -3.46
C VAL A 187 1.45 12.72 -2.64
N ILE A 188 1.36 14.04 -2.77
CA ILE A 188 2.09 14.97 -1.90
C ILE A 188 1.19 15.30 -0.71
N SER A 189 1.67 15.03 0.49
CA SER A 189 0.95 15.28 1.73
C SER A 189 0.73 16.79 1.96
N GLU A 190 -0.16 17.11 2.90
CA GLU A 190 -0.24 18.46 3.43
C GLU A 190 1.09 18.85 4.09
N ALA A 191 1.48 20.12 3.92
CA ALA A 191 2.71 20.65 4.48
C ALA A 191 2.59 20.81 6.01
N TYR A 192 3.51 20.22 6.75
CA TYR A 192 3.53 20.25 8.21
C TYR A 192 4.77 20.99 8.75
N PRO A 193 4.72 21.57 9.97
CA PRO A 193 5.87 22.28 10.53
C PRO A 193 7.09 21.37 10.69
N ARG A 194 8.28 21.87 10.34
CA ARG A 194 9.53 21.14 10.56
C ARG A 194 9.83 20.96 12.04
N ALA A 195 10.46 19.84 12.40
CA ALA A 195 10.90 19.58 13.77
C ALA A 195 12.09 20.45 14.18
N ASP A 196 13.01 20.73 13.25
CA ASP A 196 14.35 21.27 13.57
C ASP A 196 14.57 22.73 13.14
N GLY A 197 13.52 23.48 12.78
CA GLY A 197 13.69 24.86 12.33
C GLY A 197 12.45 25.53 11.75
N PRO A 198 12.58 26.77 11.24
CA PRO A 198 11.49 27.48 10.57
C PRO A 198 11.11 26.81 9.24
N GLY A 199 9.86 27.00 8.85
CA GLY A 199 9.29 26.50 7.61
C GLY A 199 8.44 25.23 7.78
N LYS A 200 7.95 24.74 6.65
CA LYS A 200 7.17 23.51 6.56
C LYS A 200 7.88 22.49 5.69
N THR A 201 7.54 21.23 5.89
CA THR A 201 8.01 20.10 5.08
C THR A 201 6.80 19.38 4.52
N GLN A 202 6.97 18.72 3.38
CA GLN A 202 5.95 17.85 2.79
C GLN A 202 6.49 16.44 2.68
N ARG A 203 5.58 15.46 2.75
CA ARG A 203 5.93 14.06 2.53
C ARG A 203 5.36 13.61 1.20
N VAL A 204 6.14 12.87 0.44
CA VAL A 204 5.62 12.02 -0.62
C VAL A 204 5.07 10.77 0.04
N GLU A 205 3.79 10.54 -0.17
CA GLU A 205 3.03 9.44 0.37
C GLU A 205 2.56 8.52 -0.77
N TRP A 206 2.66 7.22 -0.53
CA TRP A 206 2.08 6.24 -1.43
C TRP A 206 0.68 5.89 -0.94
N HIS A 207 -0.29 5.91 -1.84
CA HIS A 207 -1.69 5.60 -1.52
C HIS A 207 -2.18 4.42 -2.33
N LEU A 208 -2.91 3.52 -1.67
CA LEU A 208 -3.74 2.52 -2.31
C LEU A 208 -5.14 3.09 -2.53
N VAL A 209 -5.52 3.23 -3.80
CA VAL A 209 -6.84 3.73 -4.20
C VAL A 209 -7.70 2.57 -4.67
N ASP A 210 -8.79 2.31 -3.95
CA ASP A 210 -9.80 1.32 -4.36
C ASP A 210 -10.54 1.81 -5.60
N ARG A 211 -10.51 1.01 -6.66
CA ARG A 211 -11.18 1.30 -7.94
C ARG A 211 -12.71 1.37 -7.84
N ARG A 212 -13.32 0.72 -6.85
CA ARG A 212 -14.78 0.59 -6.72
C ARG A 212 -15.37 1.66 -5.83
N THR A 213 -14.74 1.91 -4.69
CA THR A 213 -15.21 2.90 -3.71
C THR A 213 -14.57 4.28 -3.90
N HIS A 214 -13.49 4.36 -4.68
CA HIS A 214 -12.61 5.53 -4.77
C HIS A 214 -12.02 5.95 -3.41
N GLY A 215 -12.07 5.08 -2.41
CA GLY A 215 -11.39 5.28 -1.14
C GLY A 215 -9.88 5.30 -1.36
N SER A 216 -9.21 6.27 -0.78
CA SER A 216 -7.76 6.40 -0.79
C SER A 216 -7.23 6.17 0.61
N GLN A 217 -6.25 5.29 0.76
CA GLN A 217 -5.61 4.98 2.02
C GLN A 217 -4.10 5.02 1.83
N LEU A 218 -3.39 5.60 2.80
CA LEU A 218 -1.93 5.53 2.86
C LEU A 218 -1.50 4.05 2.88
N ILE A 219 -0.56 3.67 2.01
CA ILE A 219 0.09 2.36 2.04
C ILE A 219 1.52 2.54 2.51
N THR A 220 1.92 1.70 3.45
CA THR A 220 3.23 1.82 4.09
C THR A 220 3.90 0.46 4.21
N MET A 221 5.23 0.43 4.39
CA MET A 221 5.97 -0.82 4.50
C MET A 221 5.64 -1.55 5.79
N ALA A 222 5.52 -0.80 6.90
CA ALA A 222 5.07 -1.35 8.17
C ALA A 222 3.65 -1.96 8.04
N GLY A 223 2.71 -1.24 7.43
CA GLY A 223 1.35 -1.74 7.21
C GLY A 223 1.31 -2.99 6.32
N LEU A 224 2.12 -3.03 5.26
CA LEU A 224 2.24 -4.22 4.41
C LEU A 224 2.85 -5.43 5.13
N ARG A 225 3.75 -5.21 6.10
CA ARG A 225 4.25 -6.29 6.97
C ARG A 225 3.13 -6.80 7.90
N GLU A 226 2.35 -5.91 8.49
CA GLU A 226 1.18 -6.29 9.29
C GLU A 226 0.18 -7.10 8.46
N ASP A 227 -0.06 -6.71 7.21
CA ASP A 227 -0.91 -7.44 6.27
C ASP A 227 -0.41 -8.89 6.03
N VAL A 228 0.91 -9.08 5.91
CA VAL A 228 1.53 -10.42 5.81
C VAL A 228 1.27 -11.24 7.07
N TYR A 229 1.52 -10.68 8.25
CA TYR A 229 1.29 -11.41 9.51
C TYR A 229 -0.18 -11.72 9.75
N ALA A 230 -1.09 -10.81 9.37
CA ALA A 230 -2.53 -11.05 9.44
C ALA A 230 -2.95 -12.23 8.55
N ALA A 231 -2.40 -12.33 7.33
CA ALA A 231 -2.65 -13.48 6.46
C ALA A 231 -2.14 -14.81 7.07
N ILE A 232 -0.94 -14.79 7.66
CA ILE A 232 -0.36 -15.96 8.35
C ILE A 232 -1.19 -16.35 9.58
N ALA A 233 -1.66 -15.37 10.35
CA ALA A 233 -2.53 -15.60 11.50
C ALA A 233 -3.84 -16.26 11.07
N ALA A 234 -4.50 -15.72 10.04
CA ALA A 234 -5.72 -16.29 9.48
C ALA A 234 -5.54 -17.74 9.01
N TYR A 235 -4.41 -18.03 8.34
CA TYR A 235 -4.07 -19.38 7.91
C TYR A 235 -3.89 -20.32 9.11
N THR A 236 -3.14 -19.86 10.11
CA THR A 236 -2.88 -20.63 11.33
C THR A 236 -4.16 -20.91 12.12
N SER A 237 -5.06 -19.92 12.23
CA SER A 237 -6.38 -20.07 12.85
C SER A 237 -7.23 -21.08 12.11
N LEU A 238 -7.29 -21.02 10.78
CA LEU A 238 -8.02 -22.01 9.97
C LEU A 238 -7.42 -23.41 10.10
N LEU A 239 -6.09 -23.53 10.08
CA LEU A 239 -5.41 -24.82 10.23
C LEU A 239 -5.69 -25.46 11.60
N ARG A 240 -5.64 -24.66 12.68
CA ARG A 240 -5.97 -25.14 14.03
C ARG A 240 -7.42 -25.56 14.13
N TRP A 241 -8.34 -24.78 13.56
CA TRP A 241 -9.75 -25.13 13.51
C TRP A 241 -9.97 -26.44 12.75
N ALA A 242 -9.34 -26.59 11.58
CA ALA A 242 -9.44 -27.79 10.77
C ALA A 242 -8.90 -29.00 11.56
N ALA A 243 -7.71 -28.89 12.16
CA ALA A 243 -7.13 -29.97 12.97
C ALA A 243 -8.02 -30.39 14.16
N ALA A 244 -8.67 -29.44 14.83
CA ALA A 244 -9.55 -29.72 15.96
C ALA A 244 -10.87 -30.39 15.55
N ASN A 245 -11.40 -30.05 14.38
CA ASN A 245 -12.72 -30.52 13.93
C ASN A 245 -12.65 -31.68 12.93
N THR A 246 -11.46 -32.09 12.48
CA THR A 246 -11.27 -33.20 11.54
C THR A 246 -11.05 -34.55 12.20
N GLY A 247 -10.76 -34.58 13.52
CA GLY A 247 -10.62 -35.82 14.29
C GLY A 247 -11.93 -36.63 14.40
N ASP A 248 -13.09 -35.96 14.40
CA ASP A 248 -14.40 -36.56 14.67
C ASP A 248 -15.14 -37.08 13.42
N TYR A 249 -14.61 -36.85 12.22
CA TYR A 249 -15.30 -37.18 10.97
C TYR A 249 -14.87 -38.52 10.34
N ARG A 250 -13.98 -39.27 11.00
CA ARG A 250 -13.52 -40.61 10.56
C ARG A 250 -14.28 -41.78 11.20
N SER A 251 -15.33 -41.55 11.98
CA SER A 251 -16.19 -42.61 12.55
C SER A 251 -17.33 -43.01 11.63
#